data_AF-A0A524FUA9-F1
#
_entry.id   AF-A0A524FUA9-F1
#
_cell.length_a   1.000
_cell.length_b   1.000
_cell.length_c   1.000
_cell.angle_alpha   90.00
_cell.angle_beta   90.00
_cell.angle_gamma   90.00
#
_symmetry.space_group_name_H-M   'P 1'
#
loop_
_entity.id
_entity.type
_entity.pdbx_description
1 polymer ?
#
loop_
_entity_poly.entity_id
_entity_poly.type
_entity_poly.pdbx_seq_one_letter_code
_entity_poly.pdbx_strand_id
1 'polypeptide(L)'
;MSKKSKSTSKKSTKSNRNTPITLILVVVLLVSNVATLVYFMFLDESVPLSEVPMGIADVAGASEDYIGRTVTLIGYLVIASGNPILVSNPLFFFNNSLSANNYVVLTGPMPPLFAESVGKQIAVTGLLEVDDPDDGTLGMPVDSFFDITVEVTYPGVYTDERLVPYPEFDLIPEFFDPTTDKYAVLYSGGIKPGKDHYRYWNDIIYMYFILQMHGYPSENIYVIYKDGVGEDTYTPVDYPATHDSLDTVFAELSEEMGRADTLFFYTTNHGGSSGISVWNPMDNTGALTHAQVSDWLDSIDCRNMIIVMEQCVSGKFINYISAENRVIMTACHNAQSSYACDDEGNWDEFVYHFMCALVSFPWNGDAYTVNADFNDNGYISMREAFIWAALMDSRSETPWYCDNEDGIGYNVGQVIFGSGPWQGDNVYLGLGPPV
;
A
#
# COMPACT_ATOMS: atom_id res chain seq x y z
N MET A 1 45.57 -1.20 -100.69
CA MET A 1 44.70 -2.40 -100.80
C MET A 1 44.99 -3.33 -99.63
N SER A 2 44.02 -4.15 -99.20
CA SER A 2 44.14 -5.18 -98.13
C SER A 2 44.27 -4.63 -96.69
N LYS A 3 43.90 -5.34 -95.60
CA LYS A 3 42.62 -6.00 -95.21
C LYS A 3 42.81 -6.59 -93.78
N LYS A 4 41.89 -6.30 -92.84
CA LYS A 4 41.60 -7.08 -91.61
C LYS A 4 42.79 -7.22 -90.59
N SER A 5 42.59 -7.59 -89.32
CA SER A 5 41.45 -8.25 -88.64
C SER A 5 41.11 -7.67 -87.24
N LYS A 6 40.00 -8.16 -86.68
CA LYS A 6 39.28 -7.71 -85.47
C LYS A 6 39.97 -8.06 -84.13
N SER A 7 39.58 -7.35 -83.07
CA SER A 7 39.29 -7.94 -81.74
C SER A 7 38.16 -7.19 -81.02
N THR A 8 37.62 -7.72 -79.91
CA THR A 8 36.35 -7.35 -79.24
C THR A 8 36.49 -7.35 -77.71
N SER A 9 35.68 -6.69 -76.88
CA SER A 9 34.35 -6.05 -77.03
C SER A 9 34.31 -4.72 -76.20
N LYS A 10 33.20 -4.02 -75.83
CA LYS A 10 31.73 -4.24 -75.79
C LYS A 10 31.00 -2.87 -75.87
N LYS A 11 29.79 -2.72 -75.32
CA LYS A 11 29.13 -1.44 -74.96
C LYS A 11 28.50 -1.54 -73.55
N SER A 12 28.38 -0.41 -72.87
CA SER A 12 27.58 -0.21 -71.65
C SER A 12 26.58 0.93 -71.88
N THR A 13 25.37 0.82 -71.35
CA THR A 13 24.28 1.81 -71.45
C THR A 13 23.68 2.09 -70.08
N LYS A 14 23.45 3.38 -69.79
CA LYS A 14 22.97 3.90 -68.49
C LYS A 14 21.52 3.51 -68.19
N SER A 15 21.14 3.46 -66.90
CA SER A 15 19.74 3.51 -66.45
C SER A 15 19.49 4.73 -65.57
N ASN A 16 18.25 5.23 -65.59
CA ASN A 16 17.77 6.27 -64.68
C ASN A 16 17.57 5.71 -63.26
N ARG A 17 17.77 6.55 -62.24
CA ARG A 17 17.41 6.26 -60.83
C ARG A 17 16.28 7.16 -60.39
N ASN A 18 15.18 6.56 -59.93
CA ASN A 18 14.21 7.25 -59.08
C ASN A 18 14.77 7.27 -57.65
N THR A 19 14.71 8.41 -56.96
CA THR A 19 15.09 8.51 -55.54
C THR A 19 14.00 7.85 -54.69
N PRO A 20 14.32 6.84 -53.85
CA PRO A 20 13.31 6.15 -53.05
C PRO A 20 12.82 7.05 -51.91
N ILE A 21 11.52 6.96 -51.59
CA ILE A 21 10.86 7.72 -50.51
C ILE A 21 11.55 7.50 -49.16
N THR A 22 12.10 6.30 -48.93
CA THR A 22 12.93 5.96 -47.77
C THR A 22 14.11 6.90 -47.58
N LEU A 23 14.73 7.39 -48.66
CA LEU A 23 15.87 8.32 -48.58
C LEU A 23 15.45 9.68 -48.02
N ILE A 24 14.22 10.13 -48.31
CA ILE A 24 13.66 11.39 -47.83
C ILE A 24 13.36 11.28 -46.33
N LEU A 25 12.74 10.17 -45.90
CA LEU A 25 12.48 9.89 -44.48
C LEU A 25 13.78 9.80 -43.66
N VAL A 26 14.82 9.13 -44.20
CA VAL A 26 16.14 9.06 -43.56
C VAL A 26 16.78 10.44 -43.44
N VAL A 27 16.65 11.31 -44.45
CA VAL A 27 17.16 12.69 -44.39
C VAL A 27 16.39 13.52 -43.36
N VAL A 28 15.06 13.40 -43.27
CA VAL A 28 14.26 14.09 -42.24
C VAL A 28 14.68 13.65 -40.83
N LEU A 29 14.83 12.34 -40.60
CA LEU A 29 15.34 11.79 -39.33
C LEU A 29 16.76 12.24 -39.00
N LEU A 30 17.65 12.35 -39.99
CA LEU A 30 19.01 12.87 -39.78
C LEU A 30 18.98 14.36 -39.40
N VAL A 31 18.19 15.17 -40.10
CA VAL A 31 18.08 16.61 -39.83
C VAL A 31 17.44 16.86 -38.46
N SER A 32 16.41 16.10 -38.06
CA SER A 32 15.80 16.24 -36.73
C SER A 32 16.79 15.86 -35.62
N ASN A 33 17.48 14.72 -35.73
CA ASN A 33 18.47 14.31 -34.72
C ASN A 33 19.66 15.27 -34.64
N VAL A 34 20.14 15.82 -35.75
CA VAL A 34 21.20 16.84 -35.75
C VAL A 34 20.72 18.14 -35.11
N ALA A 35 19.46 18.56 -35.35
CA ALA A 35 18.89 19.73 -34.69
C ALA A 35 18.77 19.54 -33.17
N THR A 36 18.33 18.36 -32.71
CA THR A 36 18.31 17.97 -31.29
C THR A 36 19.70 17.97 -30.69
N LEU A 37 20.70 17.44 -31.39
CA LEU A 37 22.10 17.42 -30.92
C LEU A 37 22.67 18.85 -30.77
N VAL A 38 22.40 19.72 -31.74
CA VAL A 38 22.85 21.13 -31.71
C VAL A 38 22.19 21.91 -30.57
N TYR A 39 20.93 21.63 -30.25
CA TYR A 39 20.23 22.20 -29.11
C TYR A 39 20.96 21.88 -27.79
N PHE A 40 21.14 20.59 -27.47
CA PHE A 40 21.81 20.16 -26.24
C PHE A 40 23.32 20.47 -26.17
N MET A 41 24.00 20.64 -27.30
CA MET A 41 25.45 20.92 -27.30
C MET A 41 25.82 22.42 -27.25
N PHE A 42 24.93 23.32 -27.70
CA PHE A 42 25.29 24.72 -27.94
C PHE A 42 24.24 25.76 -27.51
N LEU A 43 23.04 25.33 -27.11
CA LEU A 43 21.95 26.22 -26.68
C LEU A 43 21.43 25.90 -25.27
N ASP A 44 21.90 24.80 -24.67
CA ASP A 44 21.64 24.45 -23.28
C ASP A 44 22.73 25.07 -22.40
N GLU A 45 22.35 26.01 -21.53
CA GLU A 45 23.29 26.62 -20.58
C GLU A 45 23.57 25.60 -19.46
N SER A 46 24.84 25.33 -19.16
CA SER A 46 25.20 24.35 -18.14
C SER A 46 24.65 24.77 -16.78
N VAL A 47 23.65 24.03 -16.29
CA VAL A 47 22.88 24.32 -15.07
C VAL A 47 23.84 24.59 -13.88
N PRO A 48 23.74 25.76 -13.22
CA PRO A 48 24.55 26.09 -12.04
C PRO A 48 24.50 25.02 -10.94
N LEU A 49 25.57 24.87 -10.16
CA LEU A 49 25.63 23.86 -9.09
C LEU A 49 24.56 24.05 -8.00
N SER A 50 24.11 25.29 -7.77
CA SER A 50 22.97 25.61 -6.91
C SER A 50 21.61 25.19 -7.50
N GLU A 51 21.53 24.95 -8.81
CA GLU A 51 20.32 24.52 -9.52
C GLU A 51 20.29 22.99 -9.75
N VAL A 52 21.33 22.27 -9.34
CA VAL A 52 21.40 20.80 -9.36
C VAL A 52 21.38 20.25 -7.92
N PRO A 53 20.25 19.70 -7.44
CA PRO A 53 20.18 19.06 -6.13
C PRO A 53 21.05 17.80 -6.03
N MET A 54 21.83 17.65 -4.95
CA MET A 54 22.78 16.56 -4.71
C MET A 54 22.50 15.82 -3.40
N GLY A 55 22.88 14.54 -3.28
CA GLY A 55 22.78 13.79 -2.04
C GLY A 55 23.87 14.18 -1.02
N ILE A 56 23.54 14.15 0.27
CA ILE A 56 24.49 14.44 1.36
C ILE A 56 25.73 13.53 1.30
N ALA A 57 25.56 12.24 1.04
CA ALA A 57 26.66 11.27 1.00
C ALA A 57 27.62 11.50 -0.17
N ASP A 58 27.11 11.97 -1.32
CA ASP A 58 27.91 12.27 -2.52
C ASP A 58 28.87 13.45 -2.26
N VAL A 59 28.42 14.41 -1.45
CA VAL A 59 29.17 15.61 -1.08
C VAL A 59 30.09 15.34 0.12
N ALA A 60 29.66 14.58 1.12
CA ALA A 60 30.50 14.23 2.26
C ALA A 60 31.74 13.40 1.87
N GLY A 61 31.60 12.49 0.90
CA GLY A 61 32.71 11.66 0.41
C GLY A 61 33.81 12.39 -0.36
N ALA A 62 33.58 13.65 -0.75
CA ALA A 62 34.52 14.49 -1.50
C ALA A 62 34.43 15.97 -1.07
N SER A 63 34.20 16.22 0.22
CA SER A 63 33.78 17.54 0.74
C SER A 63 34.73 18.70 0.39
N GLU A 64 36.03 18.45 0.27
CA GLU A 64 37.04 19.43 -0.15
C GLU A 64 36.72 20.11 -1.50
N ASP A 65 36.02 19.43 -2.43
CA ASP A 65 35.64 19.99 -3.73
C ASP A 65 34.42 20.94 -3.66
N TYR A 66 33.65 20.87 -2.57
CA TYR A 66 32.35 21.55 -2.40
C TYR A 66 32.34 22.61 -1.29
N ILE A 67 33.18 22.48 -0.26
CA ILE A 67 33.32 23.45 0.83
C ILE A 67 33.66 24.84 0.25
N GLY A 68 32.96 25.87 0.75
CA GLY A 68 33.07 27.25 0.26
C GLY A 68 32.29 27.53 -1.04
N ARG A 69 31.41 26.62 -1.48
CA ARG A 69 30.51 26.84 -2.63
C ARG A 69 29.05 26.79 -2.20
N THR A 70 28.21 27.57 -2.87
CA THR A 70 26.75 27.41 -2.77
C THR A 70 26.33 26.16 -3.52
N VAL A 71 25.66 25.25 -2.83
CA VAL A 71 25.17 23.97 -3.35
C VAL A 71 23.74 23.75 -2.89
N THR A 72 23.01 22.86 -3.57
CA THR A 72 21.69 22.41 -3.13
C THR A 72 21.76 20.95 -2.68
N LEU A 73 21.48 20.69 -1.40
CA LEU A 73 21.49 19.34 -0.83
C LEU A 73 20.08 18.81 -0.62
N ILE A 74 19.87 17.55 -0.99
CA ILE A 74 18.68 16.75 -0.72
C ILE A 74 18.87 15.98 0.59
N GLY A 75 17.88 16.09 1.47
CA GLY A 75 17.71 15.17 2.59
C GLY A 75 16.43 15.48 3.35
N TYR A 76 16.21 14.79 4.46
CA TYR A 76 15.04 14.94 5.29
C TYR A 76 15.33 15.89 6.44
N LEU A 77 14.50 16.90 6.63
CA LEU A 77 14.67 17.85 7.72
C LEU A 77 14.19 17.23 9.03
N VAL A 78 15.05 17.15 10.03
CA VAL A 78 14.70 16.70 11.39
C VAL A 78 15.31 17.63 12.43
N ILE A 79 14.78 17.60 13.66
CA ILE A 79 15.31 18.41 14.77
C ILE A 79 16.01 17.48 15.77
N ALA A 80 17.33 17.56 15.85
CA ALA A 80 18.15 16.81 16.78
C ALA A 80 18.59 17.73 17.94
N SER A 81 18.16 17.42 19.17
CA SER A 81 18.52 18.19 20.39
C SER A 81 18.26 19.70 20.30
N GLY A 82 17.28 20.13 19.50
CA GLY A 82 16.93 21.54 19.26
C GLY A 82 17.58 22.17 18.03
N ASN A 83 18.52 21.49 17.37
CA ASN A 83 19.16 21.95 16.14
C ASN A 83 18.49 21.32 14.91
N PRO A 84 18.15 22.11 13.86
CA PRO A 84 17.72 21.55 12.59
C PRO A 84 18.90 20.91 11.86
N ILE A 85 18.70 19.69 11.37
CA ILE A 85 19.68 18.97 10.56
C ILE A 85 19.00 18.37 9.33
N LEU A 86 19.74 18.26 8.23
CA LEU A 86 19.32 17.53 7.05
C LEU A 86 19.93 16.13 7.12
N VAL A 87 19.12 15.07 7.12
CA VAL A 87 19.60 13.67 7.15
C VAL A 87 19.34 12.96 5.82
N SER A 88 20.24 12.11 5.34
CA SER A 88 20.08 11.45 4.03
C SER A 88 18.93 10.44 3.99
N ASN A 89 18.56 9.87 5.15
CA ASN A 89 17.43 8.95 5.31
C ASN A 89 16.84 9.13 6.74
N PRO A 90 15.51 9.26 6.92
CA PRO A 90 14.92 9.45 8.26
C PRO A 90 15.19 8.31 9.22
N LEU A 91 15.39 7.08 8.71
CA LEU A 91 15.68 5.93 9.54
C LEU A 91 16.99 6.11 10.32
N PHE A 92 18.00 6.82 9.79
CA PHE A 92 19.24 7.11 10.54
C PHE A 92 19.02 8.05 11.73
N PHE A 93 17.99 8.90 11.67
CA PHE A 93 17.57 9.72 12.81
C PHE A 93 16.74 8.87 13.79
N PHE A 94 15.72 8.15 13.31
CA PHE A 94 14.83 7.35 14.16
C PHE A 94 15.51 6.15 14.85
N ASN A 95 16.58 5.60 14.27
CA ASN A 95 17.39 4.53 14.86
C ASN A 95 18.67 5.02 15.54
N ASN A 96 18.88 6.35 15.66
CA ASN A 96 20.03 6.98 16.30
C ASN A 96 21.40 6.56 15.71
N SER A 97 21.53 6.51 14.38
CA SER A 97 22.75 6.11 13.64
C SER A 97 23.31 7.26 12.76
N LEU A 98 23.36 8.47 13.30
CA LEU A 98 23.89 9.64 12.60
C LEU A 98 25.44 9.69 12.61
N SER A 99 26.03 10.23 11.55
CA SER A 99 27.47 10.48 11.38
C SER A 99 27.72 11.57 10.33
N ALA A 100 28.91 12.19 10.32
CA ALA A 100 29.28 13.24 9.35
C ALA A 100 29.07 12.90 7.86
N ASN A 101 28.93 11.61 7.51
CA ASN A 101 28.65 11.15 6.14
C ASN A 101 27.16 11.09 5.77
N ASN A 102 26.24 11.22 6.74
CA ASN A 102 24.80 11.03 6.52
C ASN A 102 23.89 12.16 7.04
N TYR A 103 24.45 13.22 7.62
CA TYR A 103 23.73 14.46 7.90
C TYR A 103 24.57 15.72 7.67
N VAL A 104 23.87 16.86 7.58
CA VAL A 104 24.45 18.22 7.55
C VAL A 104 23.72 19.08 8.59
N VAL A 105 24.45 19.85 9.37
CA VAL A 105 23.87 20.79 10.34
C VAL A 105 23.40 22.05 9.61
N LEU A 106 22.17 22.48 9.88
CA LEU A 106 21.59 23.64 9.21
C LEU A 106 21.71 24.85 10.14
N THR A 107 22.46 25.85 9.71
CA THR A 107 22.92 26.96 10.56
C THR A 107 22.29 28.29 10.16
N GLY A 108 22.45 29.31 11.00
CA GLY A 108 21.88 30.64 10.78
C GLY A 108 20.38 30.77 11.09
N PRO A 109 19.74 31.88 10.70
CA PRO A 109 18.31 32.11 10.96
C PRO A 109 17.44 31.31 9.99
N MET A 110 16.71 30.32 10.51
CA MET A 110 15.82 29.48 9.70
C MET A 110 14.70 30.31 9.05
N PRO A 111 14.37 30.07 7.75
CA PRO A 111 13.28 30.76 7.08
C PRO A 111 11.90 30.55 7.77
N PRO A 112 10.93 31.47 7.63
CA PRO A 112 9.67 31.42 8.40
C PRO A 112 8.82 30.15 8.24
N LEU A 113 8.88 29.48 7.08
CA LEU A 113 8.13 28.23 6.78
C LEU A 113 8.96 26.96 7.05
N PHE A 114 10.20 27.10 7.50
CA PHE A 114 11.15 26.01 7.61
C PHE A 114 10.71 24.96 8.64
N ALA A 115 10.10 25.40 9.74
CA ALA A 115 9.52 24.50 10.76
C ALA A 115 8.36 23.64 10.23
N GLU A 116 7.64 24.10 9.18
CA GLU A 116 6.53 23.35 8.56
C GLU A 116 7.01 22.19 7.69
N SER A 117 8.32 22.08 7.48
CA SER A 117 8.94 21.08 6.60
C SER A 117 9.77 20.05 7.37
N VAL A 118 9.77 20.13 8.70
CA VAL A 118 10.31 19.08 9.58
C VAL A 118 9.53 17.78 9.33
N GLY A 119 10.26 16.68 9.13
CA GLY A 119 9.76 15.37 8.74
C GLY A 119 9.65 15.15 7.22
N LYS A 120 9.81 16.18 6.38
CA LYS A 120 9.77 16.06 4.92
C LYS A 120 11.17 15.93 4.33
N GLN A 121 11.25 15.37 3.12
CA GLN A 121 12.41 15.56 2.27
C GLN A 121 12.38 16.98 1.70
N ILE A 122 13.48 17.71 1.81
CA ILE A 122 13.65 19.06 1.29
C ILE A 122 14.97 19.17 0.53
N ALA A 123 15.02 20.11 -0.41
CA ALA A 123 16.25 20.59 -1.00
C ALA A 123 16.62 21.89 -0.29
N VAL A 124 17.80 21.93 0.33
CA VAL A 124 18.34 23.13 0.99
C VAL A 124 19.45 23.69 0.13
N THR A 125 19.30 24.93 -0.32
CA THR A 125 20.37 25.71 -0.96
C THR A 125 21.09 26.52 0.11
N GLY A 126 22.42 26.45 0.13
CA GLY A 126 23.24 27.22 1.04
C GLY A 126 24.72 27.12 0.73
N LEU A 127 25.53 27.93 1.41
CA LEU A 127 26.98 27.80 1.39
C LEU A 127 27.40 26.57 2.19
N LEU A 128 28.09 25.60 1.58
CA LEU A 128 28.60 24.45 2.33
C LEU A 128 29.87 24.83 3.09
N GLU A 129 29.91 24.53 4.38
CA GLU A 129 31.06 24.76 5.26
C GLU A 129 31.32 23.54 6.18
N VAL A 130 32.39 23.60 6.99
CA VAL A 130 32.66 22.61 8.04
C VAL A 130 32.15 23.19 9.35
N ASP A 131 31.19 22.52 9.99
CA ASP A 131 30.57 22.92 11.25
C ASP A 131 31.46 22.50 12.43
N ASP A 132 31.90 21.23 12.43
CA ASP A 132 32.84 20.69 13.41
C ASP A 132 34.09 20.11 12.71
N PRO A 133 35.28 20.73 12.87
CA PRO A 133 36.51 20.26 12.25
C PRO A 133 37.15 19.05 12.96
N ASP A 134 36.71 18.66 14.16
CA ASP A 134 37.28 17.53 14.92
C ASP A 134 36.72 16.18 14.43
N ASP A 135 35.47 16.13 13.92
CA ASP A 135 34.86 14.94 13.31
C ASP A 135 34.50 15.07 11.82
N GLY A 136 34.63 16.27 11.25
CA GLY A 136 34.37 16.56 9.84
C GLY A 136 32.90 16.82 9.50
N THR A 137 32.03 17.03 10.50
CA THR A 137 30.62 17.38 10.29
C THR A 137 30.48 18.63 9.43
N LEU A 138 29.64 18.53 8.40
CA LEU A 138 29.35 19.63 7.48
C LEU A 138 28.22 20.52 8.00
N GLY A 139 28.37 21.82 7.76
CA GLY A 139 27.42 22.87 8.09
C GLY A 139 26.90 23.57 6.84
N MET A 140 25.70 24.14 6.94
CA MET A 140 25.10 24.91 5.85
C MET A 140 24.18 26.03 6.38
N PRO A 141 24.58 27.31 6.22
CA PRO A 141 23.67 28.43 6.37
C PRO A 141 22.58 28.34 5.30
N VAL A 142 21.31 28.36 5.72
CA VAL A 142 20.16 28.17 4.82
C VAL A 142 19.86 29.47 4.06
N ASP A 143 20.19 29.52 2.76
CA ASP A 143 19.83 30.64 1.87
C ASP A 143 18.37 30.50 1.37
N SER A 144 18.00 29.30 0.93
CA SER A 144 16.65 28.97 0.50
C SER A 144 16.39 27.47 0.61
N PHE A 145 15.13 27.05 0.59
CA PHE A 145 14.78 25.64 0.57
C PHE A 145 13.44 25.42 -0.15
N PHE A 146 13.19 24.19 -0.60
CA PHE A 146 11.88 23.75 -1.09
C PHE A 146 11.62 22.29 -0.71
N ASP A 147 10.36 21.94 -0.50
CA ASP A 147 9.94 20.55 -0.28
C ASP A 147 10.15 19.73 -1.54
N ILE A 148 10.70 18.52 -1.40
CA ILE A 148 10.84 17.57 -2.49
C ILE A 148 9.77 16.50 -2.34
N THR A 149 8.82 16.51 -3.26
CA THR A 149 7.81 15.45 -3.39
C THR A 149 8.41 14.27 -4.15
N VAL A 150 8.83 13.21 -3.44
CA VAL A 150 9.31 11.96 -4.05
C VAL A 150 8.38 10.80 -3.68
N GLU A 151 7.80 10.15 -4.69
CA GLU A 151 7.12 8.85 -4.56
C GLU A 151 8.07 7.73 -4.99
N VAL A 152 8.66 6.97 -4.04
CA VAL A 152 9.35 5.69 -4.32
C VAL A 152 9.23 4.73 -3.11
N THR A 153 8.98 3.44 -3.39
CA THR A 153 8.88 2.30 -2.46
C THR A 153 10.22 1.59 -2.18
N TYR A 154 10.34 0.82 -1.08
CA TYR A 154 11.48 -0.06 -0.79
C TYR A 154 11.10 -1.37 -0.06
N PRO A 155 11.75 -2.51 -0.35
CA PRO A 155 11.54 -3.80 0.33
C PRO A 155 12.62 -4.13 1.39
N GLY A 156 12.28 -4.87 2.46
CA GLY A 156 13.27 -5.47 3.37
C GLY A 156 12.77 -5.81 4.79
N VAL A 157 12.68 -7.11 5.09
CA VAL A 157 12.18 -7.73 6.34
C VAL A 157 13.00 -7.39 7.61
N TYR A 158 12.30 -7.27 8.75
CA TYR A 158 12.81 -7.67 10.08
C TYR A 158 11.84 -8.68 10.71
N THR A 159 12.39 -9.73 11.31
CA THR A 159 11.64 -10.81 12.00
C THR A 159 11.58 -10.57 13.50
N ASP A 160 10.43 -10.84 14.12
CA ASP A 160 10.25 -10.78 15.57
C ASP A 160 10.12 -12.21 16.14
N GLU A 161 10.96 -12.59 17.10
CA GLU A 161 10.91 -13.89 17.77
C GLU A 161 10.16 -13.76 19.11
N ARG A 162 8.95 -14.35 19.19
CA ARG A 162 8.20 -14.47 20.45
C ARG A 162 9.01 -15.26 21.49
N LEU A 163 9.37 -14.60 22.61
CA LEU A 163 9.73 -15.26 23.87
C LEU A 163 8.53 -15.22 24.82
N VAL A 164 7.92 -16.38 25.05
CA VAL A 164 6.76 -16.56 25.94
C VAL A 164 7.20 -17.16 27.28
N PRO A 165 6.57 -16.76 28.40
CA PRO A 165 5.90 -17.77 29.23
C PRO A 165 4.53 -17.32 29.78
N TYR A 166 3.48 -18.10 29.48
CA TYR A 166 2.21 -18.13 30.23
C TYR A 166 2.45 -18.71 31.64
N PRO A 167 1.74 -18.26 32.70
CA PRO A 167 0.29 -18.47 32.90
C PRO A 167 -0.45 -17.18 33.35
N GLU A 168 -1.76 -17.11 33.57
CA GLU A 168 -2.76 -18.13 33.96
C GLU A 168 -4.13 -17.76 33.36
N PHE A 169 -4.89 -18.73 32.84
CA PHE A 169 -6.25 -18.47 32.31
C PHE A 169 -7.25 -18.37 33.46
N ASP A 170 -7.88 -17.19 33.63
CA ASP A 170 -9.17 -17.13 34.31
C ASP A 170 -10.21 -17.87 33.45
N LEU A 171 -11.03 -18.70 34.10
CA LEU A 171 -12.11 -19.44 33.44
C LEU A 171 -13.24 -18.47 33.09
N ILE A 172 -13.18 -17.92 31.86
CA ILE A 172 -14.35 -17.32 31.23
C ILE A 172 -15.42 -18.43 31.13
N PRO A 173 -16.63 -18.24 31.68
CA PRO A 173 -17.67 -19.25 31.58
C PRO A 173 -18.15 -19.35 30.13
N GLU A 174 -17.86 -20.47 29.46
CA GLU A 174 -18.39 -20.79 28.13
C GLU A 174 -19.92 -20.68 28.14
N PHE A 175 -20.46 -19.60 27.59
CA PHE A 175 -21.89 -19.47 27.34
C PHE A 175 -22.24 -20.29 26.10
N PHE A 176 -22.87 -21.44 26.32
CA PHE A 176 -23.43 -22.23 25.22
C PHE A 176 -24.70 -21.54 24.71
N ASP A 177 -24.57 -20.73 23.66
CA ASP A 177 -25.72 -20.25 22.90
C ASP A 177 -26.32 -21.42 22.08
N PRO A 178 -27.60 -21.79 22.28
CA PRO A 178 -28.28 -22.83 21.49
C PRO A 178 -28.84 -22.31 20.15
N THR A 179 -28.78 -21.00 19.92
CA THR A 179 -29.13 -20.29 18.69
C THR A 179 -27.86 -19.97 17.89
N THR A 180 -27.99 -19.77 16.58
CA THR A 180 -26.87 -19.35 15.72
C THR A 180 -27.16 -17.95 15.24
N ASP A 181 -26.43 -16.99 15.80
CA ASP A 181 -26.47 -15.60 15.40
C ASP A 181 -25.22 -15.20 14.58
N LYS A 182 -25.32 -14.04 13.96
CA LYS A 182 -24.34 -13.54 12.99
C LYS A 182 -23.95 -12.11 13.36
N TYR A 183 -22.66 -11.92 13.60
CA TYR A 183 -22.09 -10.67 14.05
C TYR A 183 -21.06 -10.16 13.05
N ALA A 184 -20.99 -8.85 12.86
CA ALA A 184 -20.01 -8.24 11.97
C ALA A 184 -19.41 -6.98 12.59
N VAL A 185 -18.13 -6.75 12.30
CA VAL A 185 -17.41 -5.53 12.65
C VAL A 185 -16.82 -4.97 11.36
N LEU A 186 -17.32 -3.81 10.95
CA LEU A 186 -16.90 -3.08 9.75
C LEU A 186 -16.07 -1.87 10.17
N TYR A 187 -14.76 -1.87 9.88
CA TYR A 187 -13.82 -0.87 10.35
C TYR A 187 -13.16 -0.06 9.22
N SER A 188 -13.19 1.26 9.35
CA SER A 188 -12.42 2.20 8.53
C SER A 188 -12.02 3.44 9.34
N GLY A 189 -10.76 3.51 9.77
CA GLY A 189 -10.23 4.64 10.53
C GLY A 189 -9.92 5.90 9.73
N GLY A 190 -9.60 5.78 8.45
CA GLY A 190 -8.89 6.85 7.74
C GLY A 190 -7.58 7.18 8.46
N ILE A 191 -7.27 8.48 8.57
CA ILE A 191 -6.18 8.99 9.43
C ILE A 191 -6.60 10.34 10.03
N LYS A 192 -7.12 11.21 9.17
CA LYS A 192 -7.55 12.59 9.43
C LYS A 192 -8.30 13.12 8.20
N PRO A 193 -8.95 14.30 8.26
CA PRO A 193 -9.58 14.90 7.09
C PRO A 193 -8.62 15.05 5.90
N GLY A 194 -9.06 14.62 4.71
CA GLY A 194 -8.25 14.51 3.50
C GLY A 194 -7.46 13.20 3.35
N LYS A 195 -7.62 12.25 4.29
CA LYS A 195 -7.07 10.88 4.23
C LYS A 195 -8.12 9.80 4.52
N ASP A 196 -9.26 10.18 5.07
CA ASP A 196 -10.56 9.56 4.83
C ASP A 196 -10.94 9.58 3.34
N HIS A 197 -10.43 8.62 2.56
CA HIS A 197 -10.83 8.50 1.17
C HIS A 197 -12.26 7.94 1.09
N TYR A 198 -13.13 8.57 0.30
CA TYR A 198 -14.55 8.22 0.19
C TYR A 198 -14.80 6.76 -0.27
N ARG A 199 -13.80 6.13 -0.90
CA ARG A 199 -13.85 4.71 -1.29
C ARG A 199 -13.97 3.77 -0.08
N TYR A 200 -13.30 4.06 1.03
CA TYR A 200 -13.48 3.33 2.29
C TYR A 200 -14.92 3.40 2.79
N TRP A 201 -15.63 4.53 2.58
CA TRP A 201 -17.04 4.63 2.92
C TRP A 201 -17.93 3.80 1.98
N ASN A 202 -17.66 3.85 0.67
CA ASN A 202 -18.36 3.00 -0.29
C ASN A 202 -18.19 1.51 0.05
N ASP A 203 -16.99 1.07 0.36
CA ASP A 203 -16.72 -0.29 0.80
C ASP A 203 -17.55 -0.70 2.02
N ILE A 204 -17.58 0.14 3.07
CA ILE A 204 -18.39 -0.06 4.28
C ILE A 204 -19.90 -0.13 3.95
N ILE A 205 -20.45 0.82 3.20
CA ILE A 205 -21.87 0.85 2.82
C ILE A 205 -22.28 -0.45 2.12
N TYR A 206 -21.53 -0.85 1.09
CA TYR A 206 -21.93 -1.95 0.23
C TYR A 206 -21.76 -3.28 0.97
N MET A 207 -20.68 -3.44 1.77
CA MET A 207 -20.52 -4.61 2.61
C MET A 207 -21.60 -4.70 3.70
N TYR A 208 -22.01 -3.59 4.31
CA TYR A 208 -23.14 -3.53 5.26
C TYR A 208 -24.44 -4.05 4.63
N PHE A 209 -24.80 -3.59 3.42
CA PHE A 209 -26.00 -4.09 2.74
C PHE A 209 -25.88 -5.56 2.32
N ILE A 210 -24.70 -6.03 1.91
CA ILE A 210 -24.47 -7.44 1.59
C ILE A 210 -24.64 -8.31 2.85
N LEU A 211 -24.13 -7.89 4.00
CA LEU A 211 -24.34 -8.59 5.28
C LEU A 211 -25.83 -8.71 5.61
N GLN A 212 -26.60 -7.63 5.49
CA GLN A 212 -28.05 -7.67 5.69
C GLN A 212 -28.76 -8.63 4.71
N MET A 213 -28.36 -8.65 3.43
CA MET A 213 -28.87 -9.61 2.44
C MET A 213 -28.57 -11.07 2.81
N HIS A 214 -27.47 -11.32 3.51
CA HIS A 214 -27.03 -12.65 3.96
C HIS A 214 -27.48 -13.01 5.40
N GLY A 215 -28.36 -12.19 5.98
CA GLY A 215 -29.07 -12.48 7.23
C GLY A 215 -28.34 -12.04 8.50
N TYR A 216 -27.43 -11.08 8.41
CA TYR A 216 -26.90 -10.39 9.60
C TYR A 216 -27.92 -9.35 10.07
N PRO A 217 -28.41 -9.40 11.33
CA PRO A 217 -29.24 -8.34 11.90
C PRO A 217 -28.47 -7.02 11.93
N SER A 218 -29.16 -5.89 11.68
CA SER A 218 -28.55 -4.54 11.76
C SER A 218 -27.89 -4.27 13.11
N GLU A 219 -28.54 -4.71 14.17
CA GLU A 219 -28.14 -4.60 15.57
C GLU A 219 -26.88 -5.41 15.91
N ASN A 220 -26.48 -6.35 15.05
CA ASN A 220 -25.26 -7.16 15.21
C ASN A 220 -24.15 -6.75 14.21
N ILE A 221 -24.33 -5.68 13.43
CA ILE A 221 -23.32 -5.14 12.51
C ILE A 221 -22.78 -3.82 13.07
N TYR A 222 -21.63 -3.89 13.73
CA TYR A 222 -20.94 -2.77 14.35
C TYR A 222 -20.12 -2.01 13.30
N VAL A 223 -20.50 -0.77 13.00
CA VAL A 223 -19.80 0.09 12.04
C VAL A 223 -18.93 1.10 12.80
N ILE A 224 -17.63 1.00 12.61
CA ILE A 224 -16.60 1.75 13.33
C ILE A 224 -15.83 2.62 12.33
N TYR A 225 -16.17 3.91 12.26
CA TYR A 225 -15.79 4.78 11.14
C TYR A 225 -15.37 6.20 11.57
N LYS A 226 -14.19 6.65 11.14
CA LYS A 226 -13.64 8.01 11.35
C LYS A 226 -13.91 8.59 12.76
N ASP A 227 -14.57 9.75 12.84
CA ASP A 227 -15.01 10.50 14.03
C ASP A 227 -16.37 10.01 14.59
N GLY A 228 -16.87 8.85 14.13
CA GLY A 228 -18.19 8.34 14.48
C GLY A 228 -19.31 8.95 13.63
N VAL A 229 -18.97 9.48 12.45
CA VAL A 229 -19.92 10.15 11.55
C VAL A 229 -19.76 9.57 10.14
N GLY A 230 -20.81 8.89 9.65
CA GLY A 230 -20.89 8.40 8.28
C GLY A 230 -21.07 9.54 7.25
N GLU A 231 -20.74 9.28 5.99
CA GLU A 231 -20.91 10.27 4.91
C GLU A 231 -22.36 10.31 4.36
N ASP A 232 -23.26 9.47 4.88
CA ASP A 232 -24.69 9.43 4.57
C ASP A 232 -25.56 9.26 5.82
N THR A 233 -26.86 8.99 5.63
CA THR A 233 -27.85 8.87 6.72
C THR A 233 -28.61 7.54 6.72
N TYR A 234 -28.15 6.53 5.97
CA TYR A 234 -28.79 5.21 5.86
C TYR A 234 -27.92 4.08 6.41
N THR A 235 -26.60 4.20 6.35
CA THR A 235 -25.66 3.29 7.03
C THR A 235 -25.40 3.85 8.43
N PRO A 236 -25.67 3.11 9.52
CA PRO A 236 -25.30 3.56 10.87
C PRO A 236 -23.77 3.64 11.00
N VAL A 237 -23.31 4.50 11.90
CA VAL A 237 -21.96 4.45 12.46
C VAL A 237 -22.14 4.46 13.96
N ASP A 238 -21.73 3.38 14.61
CA ASP A 238 -21.98 3.15 16.03
C ASP A 238 -20.88 3.77 16.89
N TYR A 239 -19.64 3.74 16.37
CA TYR A 239 -18.46 4.20 17.11
C TYR A 239 -17.45 4.96 16.23
N PRO A 240 -16.69 5.91 16.80
CA PRO A 240 -15.50 6.46 16.17
C PRO A 240 -14.40 5.39 16.08
N ALA A 241 -13.51 5.53 15.11
CA ALA A 241 -12.48 4.56 14.81
C ALA A 241 -11.20 4.76 15.65
N THR A 242 -11.33 4.53 16.94
CA THR A 242 -10.26 4.61 17.96
C THR A 242 -9.90 3.22 18.52
N HIS A 243 -8.84 3.14 19.32
CA HIS A 243 -8.52 1.93 20.10
C HIS A 243 -9.65 1.62 21.11
N ASP A 244 -10.03 2.58 21.96
CA ASP A 244 -11.09 2.45 22.98
C ASP A 244 -12.41 1.87 22.43
N SER A 245 -12.80 2.25 21.20
CA SER A 245 -14.04 1.79 20.57
C SER A 245 -13.97 0.34 20.10
N LEU A 246 -12.81 -0.12 19.62
CA LEU A 246 -12.61 -1.54 19.30
C LEU A 246 -12.45 -2.39 20.57
N ASP A 247 -11.75 -1.88 21.58
CA ASP A 247 -11.70 -2.53 22.91
C ASP A 247 -13.11 -2.70 23.50
N THR A 248 -13.99 -1.71 23.32
CA THR A 248 -15.40 -1.79 23.76
C THR A 248 -16.17 -2.84 22.96
N VAL A 249 -16.14 -2.78 21.62
CA VAL A 249 -16.91 -3.70 20.77
C VAL A 249 -16.44 -5.14 20.90
N PHE A 250 -15.13 -5.41 20.96
CA PHE A 250 -14.64 -6.78 21.15
C PHE A 250 -14.85 -7.30 22.58
N ALA A 251 -14.91 -6.43 23.59
CA ALA A 251 -15.37 -6.83 24.92
C ALA A 251 -16.86 -7.23 24.92
N GLU A 252 -17.73 -6.41 24.31
CA GLU A 252 -19.16 -6.74 24.14
C GLU A 252 -19.35 -8.07 23.40
N LEU A 253 -18.71 -8.24 22.24
CA LEU A 253 -18.77 -9.49 21.46
C LEU A 253 -18.21 -10.71 22.22
N SER A 254 -17.19 -10.54 23.09
CA SER A 254 -16.65 -11.64 23.89
C SER A 254 -17.58 -12.11 25.02
N GLU A 255 -18.52 -11.27 25.45
CA GLU A 255 -19.56 -11.64 26.43
C GLU A 255 -20.83 -12.17 25.75
N GLU A 256 -21.13 -11.75 24.52
CA GLU A 256 -22.34 -12.14 23.79
C GLU A 256 -22.18 -13.39 22.91
N MET A 257 -21.06 -13.54 22.20
CA MET A 257 -20.88 -14.61 21.20
C MET A 257 -20.49 -15.96 21.81
N GLY A 258 -20.93 -17.04 21.17
CA GLY A 258 -20.49 -18.40 21.49
C GLY A 258 -20.32 -19.32 20.29
N ARG A 259 -19.95 -20.58 20.56
CA ARG A 259 -19.57 -21.63 19.58
C ARG A 259 -20.55 -21.92 18.44
N ALA A 260 -21.77 -21.40 18.50
CA ALA A 260 -22.78 -21.56 17.45
C ALA A 260 -22.70 -20.46 16.38
N ASP A 261 -22.08 -19.33 16.69
CA ASP A 261 -22.20 -18.06 15.95
C ASP A 261 -21.13 -17.86 14.90
N THR A 262 -21.22 -16.78 14.12
CA THR A 262 -20.22 -16.41 13.12
C THR A 262 -19.89 -14.93 13.19
N LEU A 263 -18.60 -14.60 13.27
CA LEU A 263 -18.10 -13.23 13.18
C LEU A 263 -17.56 -12.94 11.77
N PHE A 264 -17.96 -11.81 11.19
CA PHE A 264 -17.39 -11.23 9.98
C PHE A 264 -16.59 -9.97 10.35
N PHE A 265 -15.26 -10.05 10.34
CA PHE A 265 -14.37 -8.91 10.62
C PHE A 265 -13.83 -8.35 9.30
N TYR A 266 -14.09 -7.06 9.06
CA TYR A 266 -13.79 -6.41 7.79
C TYR A 266 -13.10 -5.07 8.02
N THR A 267 -11.95 -4.86 7.38
CA THR A 267 -11.19 -3.61 7.46
C THR A 267 -10.97 -3.05 6.06
N THR A 268 -11.31 -1.77 5.83
CA THR A 268 -10.98 -1.02 4.60
C THR A 268 -10.35 0.32 4.98
N ASN A 269 -9.04 0.50 4.75
CA ASN A 269 -8.31 1.63 5.35
C ASN A 269 -6.89 1.86 4.81
N HIS A 270 -6.23 2.90 5.33
CA HIS A 270 -4.77 2.97 5.37
C HIS A 270 -4.20 1.94 6.36
N GLY A 271 -3.15 1.25 5.93
CA GLY A 271 -2.37 0.33 6.75
C GLY A 271 -0.87 0.47 6.49
N GLY A 272 -0.08 -0.29 7.24
CA GLY A 272 1.35 -0.38 7.05
C GLY A 272 1.98 -1.43 7.96
N SER A 273 3.31 -1.48 7.98
CA SER A 273 4.07 -2.47 8.75
C SER A 273 3.80 -2.48 10.26
N SER A 274 3.26 -1.39 10.81
CA SER A 274 2.86 -1.26 12.22
C SER A 274 1.44 -1.79 12.50
N GLY A 275 0.53 -1.72 11.53
CA GLY A 275 -0.88 -2.08 11.73
C GLY A 275 -1.86 -1.25 10.88
N ILE A 276 -3.10 -1.11 11.37
CA ILE A 276 -4.20 -0.38 10.71
C ILE A 276 -4.33 1.03 11.30
N SER A 277 -4.58 2.05 10.48
CA SER A 277 -4.62 3.45 10.94
C SER A 277 -5.90 3.78 11.72
N VAL A 278 -5.79 4.58 12.78
CA VAL A 278 -6.95 5.11 13.55
C VAL A 278 -7.30 6.54 13.15
N TRP A 279 -8.49 7.01 13.56
CA TRP A 279 -8.90 8.38 13.31
C TRP A 279 -8.30 9.41 14.27
N ASN A 280 -7.85 10.50 13.66
CA ASN A 280 -7.16 11.68 14.19
C ASN A 280 -7.33 12.03 15.70
N PRO A 281 -6.21 12.23 16.42
CA PRO A 281 -4.84 11.95 15.98
C PRO A 281 -4.63 10.42 15.85
N MET A 282 -3.54 9.96 15.21
CA MET A 282 -2.94 8.73 15.75
C MET A 282 -2.63 9.08 17.19
N ASP A 283 -3.34 8.46 18.12
CA ASP A 283 -3.22 8.79 19.53
C ASP A 283 -1.79 8.46 20.03
N ASN A 284 -1.55 8.65 21.32
CA ASN A 284 -0.22 8.43 21.88
C ASN A 284 0.25 6.96 21.79
N THR A 285 -0.61 6.03 21.32
CA THR A 285 -0.35 4.59 21.14
C THR A 285 -0.17 4.18 19.67
N GLY A 286 -0.76 4.91 18.72
CA GLY A 286 -0.37 4.89 17.30
C GLY A 286 -1.39 4.26 16.35
N ALA A 287 -1.10 3.06 15.86
CA ALA A 287 -1.93 2.30 14.93
C ALA A 287 -2.46 1.03 15.61
N LEU A 288 -3.60 0.51 15.16
CA LEU A 288 -4.13 -0.78 15.59
C LEU A 288 -3.12 -1.88 15.25
N THR A 289 -2.36 -2.33 16.25
CA THR A 289 -1.26 -3.25 16.01
C THR A 289 -1.77 -4.64 15.65
N HIS A 290 -0.93 -5.39 14.93
CA HIS A 290 -1.18 -6.79 14.60
C HIS A 290 -1.44 -7.66 15.84
N ALA A 291 -0.82 -7.30 16.98
CA ALA A 291 -1.03 -7.96 18.26
C ALA A 291 -2.41 -7.63 18.83
N GLN A 292 -2.81 -6.36 18.92
CA GLN A 292 -4.15 -5.97 19.40
C GLN A 292 -5.27 -6.62 18.58
N VAL A 293 -5.14 -6.64 17.25
CA VAL A 293 -6.11 -7.32 16.38
C VAL A 293 -6.10 -8.85 16.60
N SER A 294 -4.95 -9.47 16.87
CA SER A 294 -4.91 -10.88 17.31
C SER A 294 -5.66 -11.06 18.62
N ASP A 295 -5.31 -10.29 19.66
CA ASP A 295 -5.85 -10.43 21.01
C ASP A 295 -7.39 -10.27 21.02
N TRP A 296 -7.93 -9.33 20.24
CA TRP A 296 -9.37 -9.13 20.03
C TRP A 296 -10.06 -10.30 19.31
N LEU A 297 -9.45 -10.85 18.26
CA LEU A 297 -10.02 -12.00 17.56
C LEU A 297 -9.88 -13.27 18.40
N ASP A 298 -8.81 -13.38 19.20
CA ASP A 298 -8.52 -14.51 20.09
C ASP A 298 -9.42 -14.52 21.34
N SER A 299 -10.09 -13.41 21.68
CA SER A 299 -11.10 -13.35 22.74
C SER A 299 -12.52 -13.75 22.32
N ILE A 300 -12.78 -14.02 21.04
CA ILE A 300 -14.11 -14.38 20.53
C ILE A 300 -14.24 -15.89 20.31
N ASP A 301 -15.12 -16.53 21.07
CA ASP A 301 -15.55 -17.91 20.83
C ASP A 301 -16.67 -17.93 19.77
N CYS A 302 -16.47 -18.66 18.68
CA CYS A 302 -17.43 -18.73 17.58
C CYS A 302 -17.28 -20.02 16.77
N ARG A 303 -18.26 -20.33 15.91
CA ARG A 303 -18.17 -21.48 15.00
C ARG A 303 -17.15 -21.25 13.89
N ASN A 304 -17.16 -20.04 13.32
CA ASN A 304 -16.29 -19.61 12.22
C ASN A 304 -16.08 -18.10 12.30
N MET A 305 -14.90 -17.66 11.85
CA MET A 305 -14.57 -16.26 11.63
C MET A 305 -14.24 -16.05 10.15
N ILE A 306 -14.83 -15.02 9.55
CA ILE A 306 -14.53 -14.58 8.19
C ILE A 306 -13.81 -13.24 8.34
N ILE A 307 -12.55 -13.16 7.90
CA ILE A 307 -11.69 -11.99 8.07
C ILE A 307 -11.26 -11.47 6.70
N VAL A 308 -11.60 -10.22 6.39
CA VAL A 308 -11.32 -9.57 5.11
C VAL A 308 -10.58 -8.26 5.36
N MET A 309 -9.39 -8.10 4.78
CA MET A 309 -8.48 -6.99 5.13
C MET A 309 -7.97 -6.23 3.91
N GLU A 310 -8.60 -5.09 3.65
CA GLU A 310 -8.28 -4.08 2.65
C GLU A 310 -7.46 -2.94 3.23
N GLN A 311 -6.15 -3.15 3.28
CA GLN A 311 -5.19 -2.09 3.59
C GLN A 311 -3.81 -2.49 3.09
N CYS A 312 -2.94 -1.50 2.86
CA CYS A 312 -1.52 -1.75 2.65
C CYS A 312 -0.94 -2.64 3.76
N VAL A 313 -0.12 -3.62 3.37
CA VAL A 313 0.52 -4.61 4.25
C VAL A 313 -0.48 -5.57 4.93
N SER A 314 -1.74 -5.68 4.48
CA SER A 314 -2.76 -6.54 5.08
C SER A 314 -2.34 -8.01 5.20
N GLY A 315 -1.64 -8.59 4.22
CA GLY A 315 -1.12 -9.96 4.27
C GLY A 315 -0.11 -10.23 5.39
N LYS A 316 0.38 -9.20 6.10
CA LYS A 316 1.16 -9.36 7.34
C LYS A 316 0.30 -9.84 8.50
N PHE A 317 -1.01 -9.53 8.52
CA PHE A 317 -1.89 -9.98 9.60
C PHE A 317 -2.05 -11.50 9.65
N ILE A 318 -1.92 -12.21 8.52
CA ILE A 318 -2.04 -13.67 8.43
C ILE A 318 -1.14 -14.38 9.46
N ASN A 319 0.12 -13.94 9.63
CA ASN A 319 1.04 -14.59 10.55
C ASN A 319 0.78 -14.28 12.05
N TYR A 320 -0.17 -13.40 12.34
CA TYR A 320 -0.60 -13.07 13.71
C TYR A 320 -1.95 -13.69 14.02
N ILE A 321 -2.92 -13.58 13.10
CA ILE A 321 -4.33 -13.90 13.36
C ILE A 321 -4.78 -15.27 12.83
N SER A 322 -3.91 -16.04 12.15
CA SER A 322 -4.23 -17.43 11.76
C SER A 322 -4.41 -18.32 12.99
N ALA A 323 -5.59 -18.93 13.09
CA ALA A 323 -6.00 -19.83 14.17
C ALA A 323 -7.10 -20.79 13.66
N GLU A 324 -7.55 -21.71 14.51
CA GLU A 324 -8.69 -22.60 14.20
C GLU A 324 -9.89 -21.78 13.73
N ASN A 325 -10.73 -22.36 12.88
CA ASN A 325 -12.01 -21.78 12.44
C ASN A 325 -11.98 -20.37 11.83
N ARG A 326 -10.82 -19.87 11.36
CA ARG A 326 -10.67 -18.56 10.70
C ARG A 326 -10.39 -18.72 9.21
N VAL A 327 -11.19 -18.05 8.37
CA VAL A 327 -10.90 -17.85 6.94
C VAL A 327 -10.45 -16.41 6.74
N ILE A 328 -9.18 -16.22 6.38
CA ILE A 328 -8.52 -14.92 6.27
C ILE A 328 -8.25 -14.61 4.80
N MET A 329 -8.62 -13.40 4.39
CA MET A 329 -8.49 -12.86 3.04
C MET A 329 -7.89 -11.46 3.11
N THR A 330 -6.79 -11.20 2.42
CA THR A 330 -6.06 -9.93 2.50
C THR A 330 -5.75 -9.39 1.11
N ALA A 331 -6.03 -8.12 0.85
CA ALA A 331 -5.84 -7.47 -0.46
C ALA A 331 -4.40 -7.54 -1.01
N CYS A 332 -3.39 -7.50 -0.15
CA CYS A 332 -2.00 -7.48 -0.59
C CYS A 332 -1.07 -8.32 0.29
N HIS A 333 0.10 -8.68 -0.22
CA HIS A 333 1.14 -9.38 0.54
C HIS A 333 1.72 -8.52 1.69
N ASN A 334 2.41 -9.16 2.64
CA ASN A 334 2.98 -8.56 3.87
C ASN A 334 4.01 -7.42 3.72
N ALA A 335 4.29 -6.98 2.49
CA ALA A 335 5.18 -5.88 2.17
C ALA A 335 4.75 -5.12 0.89
N GLN A 336 3.48 -5.24 0.51
CA GLN A 336 2.87 -4.52 -0.62
C GLN A 336 1.93 -3.41 -0.12
N SER A 337 1.63 -2.48 -1.02
CA SER A 337 0.43 -1.63 -0.89
C SER A 337 -0.79 -2.38 -1.42
N SER A 338 -1.97 -2.03 -0.94
CA SER A 338 -3.20 -2.22 -1.71
C SER A 338 -3.61 -0.90 -2.36
N TYR A 339 -4.56 -0.97 -3.30
CA TYR A 339 -4.89 0.11 -4.23
C TYR A 339 -6.39 0.32 -4.35
N ALA A 340 -6.76 1.60 -4.55
CA ALA A 340 -8.02 1.93 -5.20
C ALA A 340 -8.10 1.26 -6.58
N CYS A 341 -9.32 0.89 -6.99
CA CYS A 341 -9.65 0.55 -8.38
C CYS A 341 -9.12 1.60 -9.38
N ASP A 342 -8.91 1.20 -10.64
CA ASP A 342 -8.63 2.16 -11.72
C ASP A 342 -9.84 2.48 -12.60
N ASP A 343 -10.55 1.47 -13.10
CA ASP A 343 -11.70 1.67 -14.00
C ASP A 343 -13.06 1.45 -13.33
N GLU A 344 -13.12 0.70 -12.22
CA GLU A 344 -14.36 0.27 -11.57
C GLU A 344 -15.13 1.45 -10.97
N GLY A 345 -14.38 2.36 -10.33
CA GLY A 345 -14.88 3.58 -9.71
C GLY A 345 -14.17 3.90 -8.41
N ASN A 346 -14.91 4.45 -7.45
CA ASN A 346 -14.35 4.88 -6.16
C ASN A 346 -14.57 3.79 -5.10
N TRP A 347 -13.81 2.71 -5.21
CA TRP A 347 -13.72 1.56 -4.28
C TRP A 347 -12.23 1.16 -4.13
N ASP A 348 -11.89 0.32 -3.16
CA ASP A 348 -10.61 -0.38 -3.13
C ASP A 348 -10.73 -1.75 -3.84
N GLU A 349 -9.67 -2.16 -4.56
CA GLU A 349 -9.75 -3.12 -5.67
C GLU A 349 -10.19 -4.52 -5.24
N PHE A 350 -9.43 -5.14 -4.34
CA PHE A 350 -9.68 -6.51 -3.93
C PHE A 350 -11.09 -6.66 -3.31
N VAL A 351 -11.48 -5.72 -2.43
CA VAL A 351 -12.81 -5.78 -1.82
C VAL A 351 -13.95 -5.42 -2.76
N TYR A 352 -13.75 -4.58 -3.77
CA TYR A 352 -14.74 -4.38 -4.83
C TYR A 352 -15.08 -5.71 -5.50
N HIS A 353 -14.07 -6.44 -5.97
CA HIS A 353 -14.31 -7.71 -6.67
C HIS A 353 -14.83 -8.80 -5.73
N PHE A 354 -14.40 -8.82 -4.46
CA PHE A 354 -14.96 -9.69 -3.41
C PHE A 354 -16.46 -9.42 -3.16
N MET A 355 -16.86 -8.16 -2.99
CA MET A 355 -18.26 -7.79 -2.82
C MET A 355 -19.10 -8.17 -4.05
N CYS A 356 -18.56 -7.97 -5.26
CA CYS A 356 -19.20 -8.39 -6.50
C CYS A 356 -19.40 -9.93 -6.54
N ALA A 357 -18.40 -10.70 -6.09
CA ALA A 357 -18.47 -12.16 -6.01
C ALA A 357 -19.68 -12.62 -5.18
N LEU A 358 -19.85 -12.04 -3.99
CA LEU A 358 -20.92 -12.39 -3.03
C LEU A 358 -22.33 -12.14 -3.58
N VAL A 359 -22.52 -11.08 -4.38
CA VAL A 359 -23.84 -10.75 -4.96
C VAL A 359 -24.05 -11.23 -6.39
N SER A 360 -23.01 -11.76 -7.03
CA SER A 360 -23.02 -12.23 -8.43
C SER A 360 -23.37 -11.16 -9.48
N PHE A 361 -23.09 -9.88 -9.20
CA PHE A 361 -23.14 -8.79 -10.18
C PHE A 361 -22.16 -7.65 -9.84
N PRO A 362 -21.65 -6.90 -10.85
CA PRO A 362 -20.81 -5.73 -10.64
C PRO A 362 -21.61 -4.47 -10.29
N TRP A 363 -21.11 -3.65 -9.38
CA TRP A 363 -21.81 -2.46 -8.87
C TRP A 363 -21.76 -1.23 -9.79
N ASN A 364 -20.88 -1.21 -10.80
CA ASN A 364 -20.67 -0.07 -11.68
C ASN A 364 -21.39 -0.18 -13.06
N GLY A 365 -22.14 -1.26 -13.29
CA GLY A 365 -22.98 -1.46 -14.48
C GLY A 365 -22.74 -2.80 -15.18
N ASP A 366 -23.53 -3.11 -16.21
CA ASP A 366 -23.62 -4.43 -16.88
C ASP A 366 -22.36 -4.86 -17.69
N ALA A 367 -21.16 -4.40 -17.33
CA ALA A 367 -19.93 -4.57 -18.11
C ALA A 367 -19.47 -6.04 -18.23
N TYR A 368 -19.73 -6.86 -17.23
CA TYR A 368 -19.41 -8.29 -17.22
C TYR A 368 -20.35 -9.09 -16.31
N THR A 369 -20.45 -10.39 -16.55
CA THR A 369 -21.11 -11.34 -15.66
C THR A 369 -20.12 -11.78 -14.58
N VAL A 370 -20.52 -11.67 -13.31
CA VAL A 370 -19.80 -12.27 -12.20
C VAL A 370 -20.26 -13.71 -12.04
N ASN A 371 -19.32 -14.66 -12.02
CA ASN A 371 -19.63 -16.06 -11.72
C ASN A 371 -18.53 -16.64 -10.81
N ALA A 372 -18.68 -16.41 -9.51
CA ALA A 372 -17.78 -16.92 -8.49
C ALA A 372 -18.12 -18.34 -8.02
N ASP A 373 -19.29 -18.89 -8.38
CA ASP A 373 -19.63 -20.30 -8.11
C ASP A 373 -18.81 -21.20 -9.05
N PHE A 374 -17.60 -21.56 -8.62
CA PHE A 374 -16.65 -22.33 -9.42
C PHE A 374 -16.93 -23.83 -9.38
N ASN A 375 -17.83 -24.28 -8.49
CA ASN A 375 -18.22 -25.67 -8.35
C ASN A 375 -19.68 -25.99 -8.73
N ASP A 376 -20.43 -24.99 -9.22
CA ASP A 376 -21.82 -25.05 -9.68
C ASP A 376 -22.81 -25.57 -8.61
N ASN A 377 -22.59 -25.28 -7.32
CA ASN A 377 -23.47 -25.75 -6.22
C ASN A 377 -24.62 -24.80 -5.86
N GLY A 378 -24.60 -23.56 -6.37
CA GLY A 378 -25.58 -22.50 -6.10
C GLY A 378 -25.24 -21.57 -4.94
N TYR A 379 -24.03 -21.67 -4.35
CA TYR A 379 -23.58 -20.91 -3.19
C TYR A 379 -22.13 -20.42 -3.38
N ILE A 380 -21.84 -19.19 -2.96
CA ILE A 380 -20.49 -18.63 -2.99
C ILE A 380 -19.80 -18.88 -1.65
N SER A 381 -18.88 -19.84 -1.62
CA SER A 381 -18.01 -20.07 -0.46
C SER A 381 -16.96 -18.96 -0.31
N MET A 382 -16.34 -18.82 0.86
CA MET A 382 -15.31 -17.78 1.08
C MET A 382 -14.04 -18.06 0.27
N ARG A 383 -13.70 -19.32 0.01
CA ARG A 383 -12.62 -19.66 -0.93
C ARG A 383 -12.95 -19.22 -2.35
N GLU A 384 -14.19 -19.38 -2.79
CA GLU A 384 -14.64 -18.95 -4.11
C GLU A 384 -14.71 -17.43 -4.25
N ALA A 385 -15.19 -16.71 -3.24
CA ALA A 385 -15.18 -15.25 -3.21
C ALA A 385 -13.74 -14.70 -3.29
N PHE A 386 -12.79 -15.30 -2.56
CA PHE A 386 -11.37 -14.97 -2.68
C PHE A 386 -10.81 -15.24 -4.08
N ILE A 387 -11.06 -16.44 -4.63
CA ILE A 387 -10.56 -16.82 -5.96
C ILE A 387 -11.08 -15.84 -7.02
N TRP A 388 -12.36 -15.47 -6.96
CA TRP A 388 -12.93 -14.48 -7.86
C TRP A 388 -12.23 -13.12 -7.71
N ALA A 389 -12.16 -12.60 -6.49
CA ALA A 389 -11.55 -11.30 -6.22
C ALA A 389 -10.10 -11.22 -6.73
N ALA A 390 -9.30 -12.22 -6.40
CA ALA A 390 -7.87 -12.29 -6.76
C ALA A 390 -7.58 -12.67 -8.22
N LEU A 391 -8.58 -13.10 -9.00
CA LEU A 391 -8.48 -13.28 -10.45
C LEU A 391 -8.93 -12.04 -11.24
N MET A 392 -9.78 -11.20 -10.65
CA MET A 392 -10.29 -9.98 -11.26
C MET A 392 -9.44 -8.75 -10.94
N ASP A 393 -8.72 -8.76 -9.80
CA ASP A 393 -7.72 -7.78 -9.41
C ASP A 393 -6.75 -7.45 -10.57
N SER A 394 -6.83 -6.19 -10.98
CA SER A 394 -6.08 -5.58 -12.08
C SER A 394 -4.83 -4.84 -11.63
N ARG A 395 -4.66 -4.64 -10.31
CA ARG A 395 -3.74 -3.67 -9.72
C ARG A 395 -2.41 -4.33 -9.38
N SER A 396 -1.46 -3.52 -8.91
CA SER A 396 -0.11 -4.00 -8.58
C SER A 396 -0.01 -4.56 -7.15
N GLU A 397 -1.09 -5.14 -6.64
CA GLU A 397 -1.14 -5.88 -5.39
C GLU A 397 -1.08 -7.39 -5.62
N THR A 398 -1.31 -8.18 -4.58
CA THR A 398 -1.34 -9.64 -4.67
C THR A 398 -2.16 -10.16 -3.50
N PRO A 399 -3.44 -10.51 -3.71
CA PRO A 399 -4.29 -10.99 -2.64
C PRO A 399 -3.85 -12.35 -2.12
N TRP A 400 -3.91 -12.49 -0.80
CA TRP A 400 -3.46 -13.67 -0.05
C TRP A 400 -4.59 -14.23 0.82
N TYR A 401 -4.54 -15.54 1.05
CA TYR A 401 -5.59 -16.32 1.71
C TYR A 401 -4.98 -17.31 2.72
N CYS A 402 -5.64 -17.54 3.85
CA CYS A 402 -5.25 -18.56 4.83
C CYS A 402 -6.49 -19.09 5.55
N ASP A 403 -6.61 -20.40 5.73
CA ASP A 403 -7.76 -21.02 6.40
C ASP A 403 -7.41 -22.28 7.21
N ASN A 404 -6.13 -22.43 7.59
CA ASN A 404 -5.56 -23.71 8.02
C ASN A 404 -4.45 -23.60 9.10
N GLU A 405 -4.53 -22.58 9.96
CA GLU A 405 -3.72 -22.38 11.20
C GLU A 405 -2.19 -22.24 11.05
N ASP A 406 -1.62 -22.49 9.87
CA ASP A 406 -0.17 -22.56 9.69
C ASP A 406 0.54 -21.19 9.67
N GLY A 407 -0.23 -20.09 9.72
CA GLY A 407 0.28 -18.72 9.63
C GLY A 407 0.86 -18.37 8.24
N ILE A 408 0.62 -19.21 7.23
CA ILE A 408 1.10 -19.04 5.86
C ILE A 408 -0.05 -18.57 4.99
N GLY A 409 0.16 -17.46 4.28
CA GLY A 409 -0.78 -17.04 3.24
C GLY A 409 -0.45 -17.66 1.88
N TYR A 410 -1.51 -17.87 1.11
CA TYR A 410 -1.50 -18.51 -0.20
C TYR A 410 -2.03 -17.52 -1.24
N ASN A 411 -1.29 -17.32 -2.33
CA ASN A 411 -1.82 -16.57 -3.47
C ASN A 411 -2.88 -17.38 -4.23
N VAL A 412 -3.64 -16.71 -5.09
CA VAL A 412 -4.74 -17.32 -5.86
C VAL A 412 -4.34 -18.59 -6.64
N GLY A 413 -3.12 -18.66 -7.20
CA GLY A 413 -2.63 -19.87 -7.87
C GLY A 413 -2.43 -21.04 -6.91
N GLN A 414 -1.94 -20.78 -5.70
CA GLN A 414 -1.82 -21.80 -4.64
C GLN A 414 -3.18 -22.24 -4.12
N VAL A 415 -4.15 -21.32 -3.98
CA VAL A 415 -5.51 -21.65 -3.52
C VAL A 415 -6.27 -22.48 -4.57
N ILE A 416 -6.17 -22.16 -5.86
CA ILE A 416 -6.81 -22.91 -6.95
C ILE A 416 -6.19 -24.31 -7.11
N PHE A 417 -4.85 -24.41 -7.17
CA PHE A 417 -4.17 -25.66 -7.54
C PHE A 417 -3.62 -26.47 -6.34
N GLY A 418 -3.72 -25.93 -5.12
CA GLY A 418 -3.26 -26.59 -3.89
C GLY A 418 -4.16 -27.73 -3.45
N SER A 419 -3.55 -28.75 -2.84
CA SER A 419 -4.19 -30.03 -2.51
C SER A 419 -4.72 -30.12 -1.08
N GLY A 420 -5.22 -29.03 -0.51
CA GLY A 420 -5.80 -29.03 0.83
C GLY A 420 -7.12 -29.82 0.87
N PRO A 421 -7.62 -30.17 2.07
CA PRO A 421 -8.92 -29.66 2.46
C PRO A 421 -8.78 -28.13 2.68
N TRP A 422 -9.65 -27.34 2.06
CA TRP A 422 -9.77 -25.91 2.36
C TRP A 422 -11.00 -25.74 3.26
N GLN A 423 -10.83 -25.16 4.45
CA GLN A 423 -11.95 -24.90 5.37
C GLN A 423 -12.97 -23.95 4.72
N GLY A 424 -12.49 -22.93 4.00
CA GLY A 424 -13.33 -21.92 3.38
C GLY A 424 -14.17 -22.37 2.19
N ASP A 425 -14.03 -23.61 1.70
CA ASP A 425 -15.02 -24.25 0.80
C ASP A 425 -16.37 -24.51 1.51
N ASN A 426 -16.36 -24.54 2.85
CA ASN A 426 -17.53 -24.83 3.68
C ASN A 426 -17.99 -23.63 4.53
N VAL A 427 -17.36 -22.46 4.35
CA VAL A 427 -17.69 -21.22 5.04
C VAL A 427 -18.38 -20.28 4.05
N TYR A 428 -19.53 -19.74 4.44
CA TYR A 428 -20.41 -18.93 3.62
C TYR A 428 -20.87 -17.72 4.42
N LEU A 429 -21.06 -16.57 3.76
CA LEU A 429 -21.67 -15.41 4.40
C LEU A 429 -23.16 -15.65 4.70
N GLY A 430 -23.85 -16.39 3.81
CA GLY A 430 -25.27 -16.73 3.91
C GLY A 430 -25.55 -18.00 4.71
N LEU A 431 -26.66 -18.69 4.38
CA LEU A 431 -26.77 -20.12 4.64
C LEU A 431 -26.03 -20.86 3.52
N GLY A 432 -25.21 -21.85 3.87
CA GLY A 432 -24.59 -22.75 2.90
C GLY A 432 -25.56 -23.79 2.32
N PRO A 433 -25.08 -24.74 1.51
CA PRO A 433 -25.88 -25.85 1.02
C PRO A 433 -26.48 -26.68 2.17
N PRO A 434 -27.72 -27.19 2.03
CA PRO A 434 -28.32 -28.07 3.02
C PRO A 434 -27.54 -29.38 3.14
N VAL A 435 -27.18 -29.73 4.37
CA VAL A 435 -26.36 -30.91 4.75
C VAL A 435 -27.17 -32.21 4.71
#